data_AF-A0A653AIC0-F1
#
_entry.id   AF-A0A653AIC0-F1
#
_cell.length_a   1.000
_cell.length_b   1.000
_cell.length_c   1.000
_cell.angle_alpha   90.00
_cell.angle_beta   90.00
_cell.angle_gamma   90.00
#
_symmetry.space_group_name_H-M   'P 1'
#
loop_
_entity.id
_entity.type
_entity.pdbx_description
1 polymer ?
#
loop_
_entity_poly.entity_id
_entity_poly.type
_entity_poly.pdbx_seq_one_letter_code
_entity_poly.pdbx_strand_id
1 'polypeptide(L)'
;MRGHTLKIPKRVKESIDAGIGAKHPVDMKNSEERNCLCSKQGRGSPKYPCRMETGEKRMADPDCPDSPHWRRILIIADIEGSSRCSNRNAAAFLTREWALACRGMTLDVAAVVNALFHAGVEEIRVKDFHRTAWNLFPEEIPAKARVIRGYRPGPVPGIGDPGAAEAVMFLGMHAASGTDGFLAHTLTSRISSILVNGRLLSEVELFAAALAPYGVRPIFFSGCPVACRNAEEAVHGIQTFTFPKAAPPPDVSAWRRGLAEAAVAALSNLRTSPFQPPGPVHAAVTLRDGPNAARKAALRWGFHFEGGRILLRAQEMNQLYLQLIRLCYLTPVIEKILPWALPAYNLWGRLGCLWARRVSTRSEAPPR
;
A
#
# COMPACT_ATOMS: atom_id res chain seq x y z
N MET A 1 -14.09 43.92 22.28
CA MET A 1 -13.63 42.54 22.60
C MET A 1 -12.61 42.12 21.56
N ARG A 2 -11.36 41.89 21.98
CA ARG A 2 -10.21 41.67 21.09
C ARG A 2 -10.19 40.23 20.58
N GLY A 3 -10.07 40.06 19.26
CA GLY A 3 -9.84 38.76 18.61
C GLY A 3 -8.39 38.32 18.77
N HIS A 4 -8.20 37.09 19.25
CA HIS A 4 -6.89 36.43 19.30
C HIS A 4 -6.76 35.45 18.15
N THR A 5 -6.03 35.87 17.11
CA THR A 5 -5.54 35.01 16.04
C THR A 5 -4.30 34.27 16.56
N LEU A 6 -4.38 32.94 16.65
CA LEU A 6 -3.22 32.11 17.00
C LEU A 6 -2.14 32.23 15.91
N LYS A 7 -0.99 32.80 16.28
CA LYS A 7 0.22 32.89 15.45
C LYS A 7 0.94 31.55 15.45
N ILE A 8 1.08 30.95 14.26
CA ILE A 8 1.95 29.80 14.00
C ILE A 8 3.42 30.29 14.01
N PRO A 9 4.36 29.60 14.69
CA PRO A 9 5.77 30.01 14.72
C PRO A 9 6.41 30.01 13.32
N LYS A 10 7.11 31.10 12.99
CA LYS A 10 7.75 31.38 11.69
C LYS A 10 8.84 30.40 11.22
N ARG A 11 9.16 29.33 11.97
CA ARG A 11 10.22 28.37 11.64
C ARG A 11 9.75 27.06 10.98
N VAL A 12 8.48 27.02 10.53
CA VAL A 12 7.87 25.89 9.82
C VAL A 12 7.43 26.28 8.40
N LYS A 13 7.70 27.53 7.96
CA LYS A 13 7.26 28.06 6.66
C LYS A 13 8.34 28.03 5.57
N GLU A 14 9.61 27.80 5.91
CA GLU A 14 10.74 27.93 4.97
C GLU A 14 11.30 26.59 4.45
N SER A 15 10.53 25.50 4.52
CA SER A 15 10.86 24.24 3.83
C SER A 15 9.84 23.88 2.74
N ILE A 16 9.03 24.86 2.34
CA ILE A 16 7.98 24.72 1.32
C ILE A 16 8.42 25.30 -0.04
N ASP A 17 9.45 26.15 -0.09
CA ASP A 17 9.91 26.81 -1.32
C ASP A 17 11.41 26.61 -1.55
N ALA A 18 11.82 25.45 -2.11
CA ALA A 18 13.11 25.30 -2.79
C ALA A 18 13.15 23.99 -3.59
N GLY A 19 13.02 24.07 -4.91
CA GLY A 19 13.18 22.93 -5.80
C GLY A 19 12.63 23.15 -7.21
N ILE A 20 12.75 24.38 -7.74
CA ILE A 20 12.49 24.68 -9.16
C ILE A 20 13.83 24.96 -9.82
N GLY A 21 14.10 24.27 -10.93
CA GLY A 21 15.03 24.75 -11.96
C GLY A 21 16.18 23.80 -12.30
N ALA A 22 16.01 23.01 -13.37
CA ALA A 22 16.89 22.96 -14.54
C ALA A 22 16.48 21.79 -15.45
N LYS A 23 15.77 22.10 -16.55
CA LYS A 23 15.59 21.20 -17.69
C LYS A 23 16.59 21.63 -18.76
N HIS A 24 17.38 20.70 -19.27
CA HIS A 24 18.00 20.82 -20.59
C HIS A 24 17.39 19.76 -21.53
N PRO A 25 17.24 20.07 -22.83
CA PRO A 25 16.48 19.28 -23.78
C PRO A 25 17.36 18.17 -24.37
N VAL A 26 16.77 17.03 -24.68
CA VAL A 26 17.36 16.09 -25.65
C VAL A 26 16.26 15.70 -26.64
N ASP A 27 16.61 15.91 -27.90
CA ASP A 27 15.80 15.74 -29.09
C ASP A 27 15.48 14.27 -29.41
N MET A 28 14.33 14.12 -30.06
CA MET A 28 13.81 12.91 -30.70
C MET A 28 14.70 12.41 -31.85
N LYS A 29 14.72 11.08 -32.06
CA LYS A 29 14.43 10.47 -33.38
C LYS A 29 14.28 8.94 -33.34
N ASN A 30 13.14 8.52 -33.90
CA ASN A 30 12.80 7.33 -34.70
C ASN A 30 13.51 5.98 -34.52
N SER A 31 12.68 4.95 -34.33
CA SER A 31 12.53 3.73 -35.17
C SER A 31 11.73 2.72 -34.34
N GLU A 32 10.92 1.79 -34.82
CA GLU A 32 10.32 1.44 -36.10
C GLU A 32 9.27 0.38 -35.74
N GLU A 33 8.15 0.38 -36.44
CA GLU A 33 7.09 -0.62 -36.33
C GLU A 33 7.63 -2.01 -36.71
N ARG A 34 7.30 -3.05 -35.92
CA ARG A 34 7.27 -4.43 -36.43
C ARG A 34 5.97 -5.10 -36.05
N ASN A 35 5.12 -5.20 -37.08
CA ASN A 35 4.02 -6.14 -37.19
C ASN A 35 4.48 -7.56 -36.87
N CYS A 36 3.70 -8.28 -36.07
CA CYS A 36 3.64 -9.73 -36.14
C CYS A 36 2.18 -10.18 -36.15
N LEU A 37 1.66 -10.31 -37.37
CA LEU A 37 0.48 -11.09 -37.69
C LEU A 37 0.91 -12.57 -37.73
N CYS A 38 0.33 -13.42 -36.89
CA CYS A 38 0.12 -14.80 -37.30
C CYS A 38 -1.08 -15.49 -36.60
N SER A 39 -1.95 -16.00 -37.48
CA SER A 39 -2.80 -17.18 -37.39
C SER A 39 -3.85 -17.30 -36.28
N LYS A 40 -5.09 -17.00 -36.70
CA LYS A 40 -6.32 -17.70 -36.33
C LYS A 40 -6.21 -19.20 -36.61
N GLN A 41 -6.63 -20.05 -35.68
CA GLN A 41 -7.50 -21.24 -35.89
C GLN A 41 -7.69 -22.01 -34.57
N GLY A 42 -8.89 -22.53 -34.34
CA GLY A 42 -9.17 -23.50 -33.27
C GLY A 42 -10.38 -23.17 -32.40
N ARG A 43 -11.59 -23.48 -32.89
CA ARG A 43 -12.84 -23.44 -32.13
C ARG A 43 -12.83 -24.52 -31.06
N GLY A 44 -13.27 -24.17 -29.86
CA GLY A 44 -13.59 -25.11 -28.80
C GLY A 44 -14.38 -24.40 -27.71
N SER A 45 -15.69 -24.27 -27.90
CA SER A 45 -16.61 -23.77 -26.89
C SER A 45 -16.93 -24.89 -25.88
N PRO A 46 -16.71 -24.70 -24.57
CA PRO A 46 -17.34 -25.55 -23.57
C PRO A 46 -18.78 -25.09 -23.37
N LYS A 47 -19.72 -26.01 -23.57
CA LYS A 47 -21.14 -25.86 -23.30
C LYS A 47 -21.34 -25.62 -21.79
N TYR A 48 -21.93 -24.49 -21.41
CA TYR A 48 -22.54 -24.34 -20.09
C TYR A 48 -23.99 -24.83 -20.13
N PRO A 49 -24.42 -25.64 -19.15
CA PRO A 49 -25.80 -25.54 -18.69
C PRO A 49 -25.81 -25.45 -17.16
N CYS A 50 -25.77 -24.23 -16.61
CA CYS A 50 -26.27 -24.03 -15.24
C CYS A 50 -27.75 -23.67 -15.35
N ARG A 51 -28.59 -24.70 -15.22
CA ARG A 51 -30.03 -24.58 -15.04
C ARG A 51 -30.29 -24.01 -13.63
N MET A 52 -31.08 -22.94 -13.57
CA MET A 52 -31.65 -22.43 -12.33
C MET A 52 -32.71 -23.40 -11.82
N GLU A 53 -32.60 -23.87 -10.57
CA GLU A 53 -33.74 -24.37 -9.80
C GLU A 53 -33.43 -24.33 -8.29
N THR A 54 -34.25 -23.55 -7.58
CA THR A 54 -34.64 -23.63 -6.16
C THR A 54 -33.64 -23.26 -5.06
N GLY A 55 -34.14 -22.43 -4.14
CA GLY A 55 -33.41 -21.87 -3.02
C GLY A 55 -33.23 -22.85 -1.88
N GLU A 56 -31.99 -23.30 -1.68
CA GLU A 56 -31.44 -23.78 -0.42
C GLU A 56 -30.00 -23.28 -0.34
N LYS A 57 -29.60 -22.73 0.81
CA LYS A 57 -28.20 -22.35 1.06
C LYS A 57 -27.35 -23.63 1.03
N ARG A 58 -26.71 -23.93 -0.10
CA ARG A 58 -25.62 -24.90 -0.12
C ARG A 58 -24.50 -24.38 0.78
N MET A 59 -24.16 -25.11 1.84
CA MET A 59 -22.81 -25.04 2.39
C MET A 59 -21.86 -25.41 1.27
N ALA A 60 -20.85 -24.57 1.02
CA ALA A 60 -19.86 -24.83 -0.02
C ALA A 60 -19.20 -26.17 0.27
N ASP A 61 -19.28 -27.10 -0.69
CA ASP A 61 -18.56 -28.37 -0.64
C ASP A 61 -17.05 -28.07 -0.69
N PRO A 62 -16.29 -28.39 0.37
CA PRO A 62 -14.87 -28.08 0.44
C PRO A 62 -14.03 -28.84 -0.60
N ASP A 63 -14.57 -29.91 -1.20
CA ASP A 63 -13.92 -30.71 -2.24
C ASP A 63 -14.37 -30.33 -3.67
N CYS A 64 -15.17 -29.27 -3.81
CA CYS A 64 -15.48 -28.73 -5.14
C CYS A 64 -14.20 -28.17 -5.77
N PRO A 65 -13.83 -28.57 -7.01
CA PRO A 65 -12.66 -28.07 -7.71
C PRO A 65 -12.70 -26.55 -7.99
N ASP A 66 -13.86 -25.91 -7.81
CA ASP A 66 -14.07 -24.47 -7.92
C ASP A 66 -14.02 -23.72 -6.57
N SER A 67 -13.72 -24.41 -5.46
CA SER A 67 -13.58 -23.74 -4.16
C SER A 67 -12.31 -22.85 -4.14
N PRO A 68 -12.38 -21.62 -3.61
CA PRO A 68 -11.21 -20.75 -3.59
C PRO A 68 -10.13 -21.38 -2.70
N HIS A 69 -8.92 -21.51 -3.24
CA HIS A 69 -7.75 -22.01 -2.50
C HIS A 69 -7.44 -21.17 -1.25
N TRP A 70 -7.86 -19.91 -1.22
CA TRP A 70 -7.69 -19.00 -0.10
C TRP A 70 -9.04 -18.66 0.52
N ARG A 71 -9.30 -19.18 1.72
CA ARG A 71 -10.53 -18.92 2.48
C ARG A 71 -10.39 -17.72 3.39
N ARG A 72 -9.16 -17.40 3.84
CA ARG A 72 -8.89 -16.30 4.78
C ARG A 72 -7.85 -15.35 4.21
N ILE A 73 -8.29 -14.13 3.89
CA ILE A 73 -7.47 -13.14 3.19
C ILE A 73 -7.23 -11.91 4.07
N LEU A 74 -5.97 -11.51 4.17
CA LEU A 74 -5.57 -10.21 4.65
C LEU A 74 -5.44 -9.24 3.47
N ILE A 75 -6.09 -8.09 3.54
CA ILE A 75 -5.89 -6.99 2.60
C ILE A 75 -5.07 -5.92 3.34
N ILE A 76 -3.95 -5.48 2.78
CA ILE A 76 -3.23 -4.30 3.25
C ILE A 76 -3.48 -3.19 2.23
N ALA A 77 -4.13 -2.11 2.68
CA ALA A 77 -4.57 -1.03 1.82
C ALA A 77 -3.79 0.25 2.11
N ASP A 78 -3.37 0.90 1.03
CA ASP A 78 -2.65 2.17 1.03
C ASP A 78 -3.31 3.20 0.09
N ILE A 79 -3.01 4.49 0.26
CA ILE A 79 -3.76 5.55 -0.43
C ILE A 79 -3.12 5.99 -1.74
N GLU A 80 -1.80 5.99 -1.85
CA GLU A 80 -1.05 6.58 -2.97
C GLU A 80 -1.44 5.94 -4.30
N GLY A 81 -1.63 4.62 -4.33
CA GLY A 81 -2.05 3.85 -5.49
C GLY A 81 -3.56 3.81 -5.73
N SER A 82 -4.38 4.30 -4.79
CA SER A 82 -5.86 4.28 -4.91
C SER A 82 -6.40 5.15 -6.04
N SER A 83 -7.64 4.90 -6.47
CA SER A 83 -8.25 5.55 -7.64
C SER A 83 -8.39 7.08 -7.54
N ARG A 84 -8.48 7.63 -6.33
CA ARG A 84 -8.71 9.07 -6.08
C ARG A 84 -7.50 9.81 -5.52
N CYS A 85 -6.36 9.15 -5.38
CA CYS A 85 -5.11 9.82 -5.07
C CYS A 85 -4.37 10.21 -6.35
N SER A 86 -4.46 11.49 -6.73
CA SER A 86 -3.87 12.02 -7.98
C SER A 86 -2.71 12.98 -7.74
N ASN A 87 -2.45 13.39 -6.50
CA ASN A 87 -1.35 14.28 -6.15
C ASN A 87 -0.94 14.10 -4.68
N ARG A 88 0.11 14.83 -4.27
CA ARG A 88 0.62 14.78 -2.90
C ARG A 88 -0.39 15.25 -1.85
N ASN A 89 -1.27 16.21 -2.15
CA ASN A 89 -2.30 16.66 -1.21
C ASN A 89 -3.29 15.52 -0.93
N ALA A 90 -3.66 14.75 -1.95
CA ALA A 90 -4.54 13.59 -1.79
C ALA A 90 -3.95 12.48 -0.90
N ALA A 91 -2.62 12.41 -0.78
CA ALA A 91 -1.93 11.56 0.17
C ALA A 91 -1.64 12.24 1.51
N ALA A 92 -1.93 13.54 1.69
CA ALA A 92 -1.55 14.32 2.87
C ALA A 92 -2.70 14.43 3.88
N PHE A 93 -2.41 14.05 5.14
CA PHE A 93 -3.39 14.06 6.22
C PHE A 93 -4.07 15.43 6.40
N LEU A 94 -5.39 15.44 6.59
CA LEU A 94 -6.25 16.62 6.81
C LEU A 94 -6.31 17.64 5.66
N THR A 95 -6.02 17.24 4.41
CA THR A 95 -6.40 18.03 3.23
C THR A 95 -7.78 17.61 2.71
N ARG A 96 -8.43 18.48 1.93
CA ARG A 96 -9.72 18.14 1.31
C ARG A 96 -9.55 17.00 0.30
N GLU A 97 -8.47 17.03 -0.47
CA GLU A 97 -8.11 16.02 -1.44
C GLU A 97 -7.87 14.67 -0.77
N TRP A 98 -7.28 14.65 0.42
CA TRP A 98 -7.13 13.43 1.21
C TRP A 98 -8.46 12.89 1.68
N ALA A 99 -9.40 13.74 2.10
CA ALA A 99 -10.75 13.28 2.44
C ALA A 99 -11.45 12.59 1.23
N LEU A 100 -11.28 13.14 0.02
CA LEU A 100 -11.79 12.52 -1.21
C LEU A 100 -11.05 11.22 -1.55
N ALA A 101 -9.74 11.18 -1.35
CA ALA A 101 -8.91 10.00 -1.56
C ALA A 101 -9.26 8.88 -0.57
N CYS A 102 -9.52 9.18 0.70
CA CYS A 102 -9.99 8.24 1.72
C CYS A 102 -11.26 7.53 1.26
N ARG A 103 -12.22 8.28 0.72
CA ARG A 103 -13.45 7.70 0.16
C ARG A 103 -13.16 6.85 -1.07
N GLY A 104 -12.34 7.34 -2.00
CA GLY A 104 -11.95 6.57 -3.19
C GLY A 104 -11.30 5.23 -2.84
N MET A 105 -10.29 5.26 -1.96
CA MET A 105 -9.64 4.07 -1.41
C MET A 105 -10.64 3.13 -0.72
N THR A 106 -11.59 3.69 0.05
CA THR A 106 -12.66 2.90 0.69
C THR A 106 -13.53 2.19 -0.34
N LEU A 107 -13.94 2.86 -1.41
CA LEU A 107 -14.75 2.27 -2.47
C LEU A 107 -13.96 1.22 -3.28
N ASP A 108 -12.68 1.45 -3.51
CA ASP A 108 -11.79 0.48 -4.18
C ASP A 108 -11.68 -0.82 -3.37
N VAL A 109 -11.42 -0.68 -2.07
CA VAL A 109 -11.40 -1.81 -1.13
C VAL A 109 -12.77 -2.49 -1.06
N ALA A 110 -13.86 -1.72 -0.95
CA ALA A 110 -15.21 -2.27 -0.86
C ALA A 110 -15.58 -3.12 -2.09
N ALA A 111 -15.18 -2.71 -3.29
CA ALA A 111 -15.40 -3.48 -4.51
C ALA A 111 -14.64 -4.81 -4.49
N VAL A 112 -13.36 -4.80 -4.09
CA VAL A 112 -12.56 -6.03 -3.94
C VAL A 112 -13.17 -6.94 -2.89
N VAL A 113 -13.48 -6.42 -1.70
CA VAL A 113 -14.08 -7.19 -0.59
C VAL A 113 -15.40 -7.84 -1.02
N ASN A 114 -16.27 -7.09 -1.71
CA ASN A 114 -17.52 -7.64 -2.25
C ASN A 114 -17.24 -8.78 -3.22
N ALA A 115 -16.38 -8.57 -4.21
CA ALA A 115 -16.09 -9.59 -5.23
C ALA A 115 -15.47 -10.85 -4.63
N LEU A 116 -14.56 -10.71 -3.66
CA LEU A 116 -13.96 -11.84 -2.94
C LEU A 116 -15.00 -12.65 -2.15
N PHE A 117 -15.93 -11.99 -1.45
CA PHE A 117 -17.02 -12.71 -0.79
C PHE A 117 -17.95 -13.44 -1.77
N HIS A 118 -18.25 -12.83 -2.94
CA HIS A 118 -19.01 -13.50 -3.99
C HIS A 118 -18.26 -14.70 -4.60
N ALA A 119 -16.93 -14.65 -4.61
CA ALA A 119 -16.06 -15.74 -5.05
C ALA A 119 -15.82 -16.82 -3.96
N GLY A 120 -16.50 -16.74 -2.81
CA GLY A 120 -16.49 -17.78 -1.79
C GLY A 120 -15.43 -17.63 -0.68
N VAL A 121 -14.71 -16.50 -0.61
CA VAL A 121 -13.79 -16.22 0.51
C VAL A 121 -14.60 -16.12 1.81
N GLU A 122 -14.15 -16.79 2.87
CA GLU A 122 -14.92 -16.92 4.11
C GLU A 122 -14.67 -15.74 5.06
N GLU A 123 -13.40 -15.38 5.25
CA GLU A 123 -12.95 -14.32 6.15
C GLU A 123 -12.06 -13.32 5.42
N ILE A 124 -12.39 -12.03 5.54
CA ILE A 124 -11.58 -10.95 5.00
C ILE A 124 -11.25 -9.97 6.13
N ARG A 125 -9.95 -9.75 6.34
CA ARG A 125 -9.44 -8.72 7.24
C ARG A 125 -8.82 -7.62 6.39
N VAL A 126 -9.22 -6.37 6.60
CA VAL A 126 -8.66 -5.22 5.86
C VAL A 126 -7.85 -4.37 6.82
N LYS A 127 -6.55 -4.29 6.60
CA LYS A 127 -5.64 -3.42 7.33
C LYS A 127 -5.44 -2.12 6.56
N ASP A 128 -5.85 -1.02 7.20
CA ASP A 128 -5.49 0.33 6.76
C ASP A 128 -4.03 0.62 7.14
N PHE A 129 -3.19 1.03 6.18
CA PHE A 129 -1.76 1.23 6.44
C PHE A 129 -1.21 2.61 6.08
N HIS A 130 -2.02 3.48 5.47
CA HIS A 130 -1.56 4.82 5.09
C HIS A 130 -1.43 5.76 6.29
N ARG A 131 -0.28 6.41 6.48
CA ARG A 131 -0.02 7.44 7.51
C ARG A 131 -0.48 7.11 8.93
N THR A 132 -1.71 7.47 9.29
CA THR A 132 -2.26 7.26 10.64
C THR A 132 -2.95 5.90 10.77
N ALA A 133 -3.07 5.16 9.67
CA ALA A 133 -3.90 3.97 9.52
C ALA A 133 -5.39 4.23 9.82
N TRP A 134 -5.87 5.47 9.62
CA TRP A 134 -7.27 5.88 9.84
C TRP A 134 -7.80 6.66 8.63
N ASN A 135 -7.96 5.95 7.52
CA ASN A 135 -8.36 6.46 6.21
C ASN A 135 -9.64 5.78 5.69
N LEU A 136 -9.81 4.48 5.96
CA LEU A 136 -10.97 3.70 5.53
C LEU A 136 -12.24 4.04 6.33
N PHE A 137 -13.39 4.04 5.64
CA PHE A 137 -14.72 4.15 6.25
C PHE A 137 -15.40 2.77 6.31
N PRO A 138 -15.35 2.05 7.46
CA PRO A 138 -15.86 0.68 7.54
C PRO A 138 -17.34 0.53 7.21
N GLU A 139 -18.13 1.57 7.42
CA GLU A 139 -19.56 1.62 7.08
C GLU A 139 -19.85 1.56 5.58
N GLU A 140 -18.86 1.84 4.73
CA GLU A 140 -18.96 1.72 3.26
C GLU A 140 -18.32 0.41 2.74
N ILE A 141 -17.77 -0.42 3.63
CA ILE A 141 -17.20 -1.74 3.34
C ILE A 141 -18.18 -2.82 3.84
N PRO A 142 -18.34 -3.96 3.17
CA PRO A 142 -19.22 -5.04 3.64
C PRO A 142 -18.98 -5.39 5.11
N ALA A 143 -20.03 -5.36 5.93
CA ALA A 143 -19.94 -5.54 7.38
C ALA A 143 -19.36 -6.90 7.82
N LYS A 144 -19.39 -7.90 6.93
CA LYS A 144 -18.75 -9.21 7.13
C LYS A 144 -17.21 -9.12 7.14
N ALA A 145 -16.62 -8.11 6.49
CA ALA A 145 -15.18 -7.89 6.54
C ALA A 145 -14.76 -7.14 7.81
N ARG A 146 -13.62 -7.52 8.38
CA ARG A 146 -13.07 -6.89 9.57
C ARG A 146 -12.07 -5.81 9.20
N VAL A 147 -12.46 -4.54 9.29
CA VAL A 147 -11.57 -3.40 9.06
C VAL A 147 -10.74 -3.07 10.31
N ILE A 148 -9.43 -3.08 10.16
CA ILE A 148 -8.42 -2.83 11.20
C ILE A 148 -7.79 -1.46 10.92
N ARG A 149 -8.17 -0.49 11.76
CA ARG A 149 -7.65 0.89 11.73
C ARG A 149 -6.67 1.13 12.88
N GLY A 150 -5.79 2.09 12.70
CA GLY A 150 -4.72 2.45 13.60
C GLY A 150 -3.57 1.45 13.58
N TYR A 151 -2.40 1.88 14.02
CA TYR A 151 -1.28 0.97 14.21
C TYR A 151 -1.44 0.16 15.50
N ARG A 152 -1.03 -1.11 15.44
CA ARG A 152 -1.06 -2.02 16.59
C ARG A 152 0.38 -2.40 16.97
N PRO A 153 0.64 -2.65 18.27
CA PRO A 153 1.83 -3.41 18.66
C PRO A 153 1.75 -4.81 18.02
N GLY A 154 2.85 -5.56 18.08
CA GLY A 154 3.07 -6.80 17.33
C GLY A 154 2.00 -7.91 17.44
N PRO A 155 2.30 -9.10 16.89
CA PRO A 155 3.64 -9.59 16.56
C PRO A 155 4.15 -9.16 15.18
N VAL A 156 3.33 -8.56 14.32
CA VAL A 156 3.76 -7.88 13.08
C VAL A 156 3.74 -6.36 13.28
N PRO A 157 4.87 -5.64 13.14
CA PRO A 157 4.92 -4.20 13.42
C PRO A 157 3.87 -3.39 12.64
N GLY A 158 3.08 -2.57 13.34
CA GLY A 158 2.04 -1.74 12.75
C GLY A 158 0.75 -2.49 12.37
N ILE A 159 0.85 -3.76 11.94
CA ILE A 159 -0.28 -4.62 11.56
C ILE A 159 -0.94 -5.24 12.80
N GLY A 160 -0.14 -5.75 13.73
CA GLY A 160 -0.55 -6.56 14.87
C GLY A 160 -0.62 -8.05 14.53
N ASP A 161 -1.57 -8.75 15.12
CA ASP A 161 -1.79 -10.17 14.85
C ASP A 161 -2.44 -10.38 13.47
N PRO A 162 -1.78 -11.06 12.50
CA PRO A 162 -2.36 -11.36 11.20
C PRO A 162 -3.50 -12.40 11.27
N GLY A 163 -3.65 -13.10 12.41
CA GLY A 163 -4.61 -14.19 12.62
C GLY A 163 -4.37 -15.35 11.68
N ALA A 164 -5.44 -16.03 11.28
CA ALA A 164 -5.40 -17.22 10.45
C ALA A 164 -5.38 -16.92 8.93
N ALA A 165 -4.92 -15.73 8.52
CA ALA A 165 -4.83 -15.38 7.10
C ALA A 165 -3.89 -16.35 6.37
N GLU A 166 -4.32 -16.83 5.20
CA GLU A 166 -3.54 -17.75 4.35
C GLU A 166 -2.81 -16.98 3.25
N ALA A 167 -3.42 -15.88 2.81
CA ALA A 167 -2.89 -15.01 1.76
C ALA A 167 -3.05 -13.53 2.10
N VAL A 168 -2.19 -12.71 1.51
CA VAL A 168 -2.25 -11.25 1.56
C VAL A 168 -2.40 -10.64 0.16
N MET A 169 -3.28 -9.65 0.06
CA MET A 169 -3.43 -8.79 -1.11
C MET A 169 -3.05 -7.36 -0.72
N PHE A 170 -2.23 -6.71 -1.54
CA PHE A 170 -1.82 -5.33 -1.34
C PHE A 170 -2.60 -4.42 -2.30
N LEU A 171 -3.36 -3.46 -1.78
CA LEU A 171 -4.22 -2.62 -2.60
C LEU A 171 -3.81 -1.15 -2.50
N GLY A 172 -3.72 -0.49 -3.65
CA GLY A 172 -3.45 0.95 -3.70
C GLY A 172 -2.04 1.32 -3.22
N MET A 173 -1.07 0.44 -3.42
CA MET A 173 0.32 0.65 -3.04
C MET A 173 1.06 1.60 -4.02
N HIS A 174 2.25 2.03 -3.63
CA HIS A 174 3.12 2.88 -4.44
C HIS A 174 4.49 2.25 -4.74
N ALA A 175 5.25 2.93 -5.61
CA ALA A 175 6.57 2.50 -6.01
C ALA A 175 7.61 2.78 -4.91
N ALA A 176 8.72 2.06 -4.94
CA ALA A 176 9.82 2.21 -3.99
C ALA A 176 10.50 3.58 -4.10
N SER A 177 11.01 4.11 -2.99
CA SER A 177 11.82 5.33 -3.02
C SER A 177 13.04 5.19 -3.93
N GLY A 178 13.31 6.20 -4.75
CA GLY A 178 14.41 6.17 -5.72
C GLY A 178 13.99 5.73 -7.13
N THR A 179 12.72 5.38 -7.32
CA THR A 179 12.10 5.17 -8.64
C THR A 179 11.41 6.43 -9.16
N ASP A 180 10.98 6.40 -10.42
CA ASP A 180 10.17 7.42 -11.10
C ASP A 180 8.65 7.21 -10.90
N GLY A 181 8.25 6.28 -10.03
CA GLY A 181 6.85 5.98 -9.77
C GLY A 181 6.09 7.11 -9.08
N PHE A 182 4.76 7.08 -9.25
CA PHE A 182 3.88 8.06 -8.63
C PHE A 182 4.00 8.04 -7.11
N LEU A 183 4.33 9.20 -6.53
CA LEU A 183 4.57 9.39 -5.09
C LEU A 183 5.53 8.36 -4.49
N ALA A 184 6.54 7.93 -5.25
CA ALA A 184 7.52 6.93 -4.84
C ALA A 184 8.22 7.28 -3.51
N HIS A 185 8.08 6.37 -2.54
CA HIS A 185 8.79 6.41 -1.27
C HIS A 185 8.86 5.01 -0.64
N THR A 186 9.61 4.88 0.45
CA THR A 186 9.68 3.67 1.27
C THR A 186 9.72 4.12 2.72
N LEU A 187 8.69 3.79 3.49
CA LEU A 187 8.36 4.19 4.86
C LEU A 187 8.07 5.68 5.03
N THR A 188 8.99 6.54 4.63
CA THR A 188 8.84 7.99 4.76
C THR A 188 9.40 8.71 3.55
N SER A 189 8.77 9.80 3.15
CA SER A 189 9.24 10.65 2.04
C SER A 189 10.59 11.30 2.31
N ARG A 190 11.13 11.23 3.53
CA ARG A 190 12.48 11.72 3.89
C ARG A 190 13.60 10.84 3.33
N ILE A 191 13.30 9.60 2.98
CA ILE A 191 14.28 8.67 2.40
C ILE A 191 14.34 8.89 0.89
N SER A 192 15.55 9.04 0.37
CA SER A 192 15.82 9.12 -1.07
C SER A 192 15.88 7.74 -1.71
N SER A 193 16.47 6.78 -1.01
CA SER A 193 16.54 5.37 -1.42
C SER A 193 16.93 4.49 -0.23
N ILE A 194 16.51 3.23 -0.28
CA ILE A 194 17.04 2.14 0.53
C ILE A 194 17.48 1.07 -0.46
N LEU A 195 18.76 0.72 -0.45
CA LEU A 195 19.27 -0.39 -1.23
C LEU A 195 19.49 -1.59 -0.30
N VAL A 196 18.76 -2.68 -0.50
CA VAL A 196 18.99 -3.96 0.19
C VAL A 196 19.66 -4.92 -0.79
N ASN A 197 20.86 -5.39 -0.45
CA ASN A 197 21.65 -6.30 -1.30
C ASN A 197 21.76 -5.80 -2.76
N GLY A 198 21.92 -4.48 -2.93
CA GLY A 198 22.08 -3.82 -4.24
C GLY A 198 20.78 -3.44 -4.95
N ARG A 199 19.60 -3.78 -4.42
CA ARG A 199 18.30 -3.50 -5.06
C ARG A 199 17.47 -2.51 -4.24
N LEU A 200 16.65 -1.70 -4.91
CA LEU A 200 15.75 -0.77 -4.22
C LEU A 200 14.72 -1.55 -3.42
N LEU A 201 14.56 -1.21 -2.15
CA LEU A 201 13.59 -1.81 -1.25
C LEU A 201 12.22 -1.15 -1.40
N SER A 202 11.24 -1.95 -1.75
CA SER A 202 9.82 -1.61 -1.78
C SER A 202 9.13 -1.96 -0.45
N GLU A 203 8.01 -1.31 -0.14
CA GLU A 203 7.27 -1.62 1.09
C GLU A 203 6.60 -2.99 1.05
N VAL A 204 6.23 -3.48 -0.14
CA VAL A 204 5.66 -4.82 -0.30
C VAL A 204 6.62 -5.91 0.18
N GLU A 205 7.93 -5.74 0.00
CA GLU A 205 8.94 -6.66 0.53
C GLU A 205 8.93 -6.69 2.06
N LEU A 206 8.87 -5.52 2.69
CA LEU A 206 8.85 -5.41 4.16
C LEU A 206 7.59 -6.06 4.74
N PHE A 207 6.42 -5.76 4.16
CA PHE A 207 5.16 -6.30 4.65
C PHE A 207 5.03 -7.80 4.38
N ALA A 208 5.39 -8.26 3.18
CA ALA A 208 5.35 -9.68 2.85
C ALA A 208 6.32 -10.50 3.71
N ALA A 209 7.53 -9.99 3.97
CA ALA A 209 8.50 -10.65 4.84
C ALA A 209 8.03 -10.71 6.30
N ALA A 210 7.40 -9.65 6.78
CA ALA A 210 6.87 -9.60 8.14
C ALA A 210 5.69 -10.57 8.36
N LEU A 211 4.98 -10.92 7.29
CA LEU A 211 3.87 -11.88 7.31
C LEU A 211 4.31 -13.32 7.01
N ALA A 212 5.48 -13.53 6.40
CA ALA A 212 5.95 -14.86 6.02
C ALA A 212 6.09 -15.88 7.17
N PRO A 213 6.51 -15.50 8.39
CA PRO A 213 6.55 -16.43 9.54
C PRO A 213 5.18 -17.01 9.93
N TYR A 214 4.08 -16.40 9.46
CA TYR A 214 2.70 -16.85 9.69
C TYR A 214 2.16 -17.67 8.51
N GLY A 215 3.00 -18.04 7.55
CA GLY A 215 2.60 -18.81 6.37
C GLY A 215 1.81 -18.01 5.33
N VAL A 216 1.64 -16.70 5.52
CA VAL A 216 0.83 -15.84 4.65
C VAL A 216 1.55 -15.62 3.32
N ARG A 217 0.86 -15.91 2.21
CA ARG A 217 1.40 -15.76 0.84
C ARG A 217 0.93 -14.45 0.18
N PRO A 218 1.82 -13.59 -0.34
CA PRO A 218 1.43 -12.43 -1.14
C PRO A 218 0.93 -12.88 -2.51
N ILE A 219 -0.36 -12.74 -2.81
CA ILE A 219 -0.95 -13.28 -4.06
C ILE A 219 -1.33 -12.19 -5.07
N PHE A 220 -1.57 -10.97 -4.60
CA PHE A 220 -2.06 -9.86 -5.42
C PHE A 220 -1.50 -8.52 -4.97
N PHE A 221 -1.28 -7.62 -5.93
CA PHE A 221 -0.81 -6.26 -5.70
C PHE A 221 -1.48 -5.28 -6.67
N SER A 222 -1.88 -4.10 -6.20
CA SER A 222 -2.31 -3.01 -7.08
C SER A 222 -1.63 -1.68 -6.75
N GLY A 223 -1.34 -0.90 -7.78
CA GLY A 223 -0.64 0.38 -7.68
C GLY A 223 -0.36 0.98 -9.04
N CYS A 224 0.50 2.00 -9.12
CA CYS A 224 0.94 2.52 -10.43
C CYS A 224 1.80 1.49 -11.20
N PRO A 225 2.02 1.66 -12.52
CA PRO A 225 2.82 0.70 -13.30
C PRO A 225 4.22 0.44 -12.75
N VAL A 226 4.91 1.48 -12.25
CA VAL A 226 6.24 1.33 -11.62
C VAL A 226 6.15 0.50 -10.33
N ALA A 227 5.11 0.72 -9.52
CA ALA A 227 4.89 -0.02 -8.28
C ALA A 227 4.63 -1.51 -8.55
N CYS A 228 3.84 -1.82 -9.58
CA CYS A 228 3.56 -3.20 -9.99
C CYS A 228 4.83 -3.91 -10.45
N ARG A 229 5.69 -3.24 -11.25
CA ARG A 229 7.00 -3.78 -11.61
C ARG A 229 7.88 -4.04 -10.40
N ASN A 230 7.94 -3.11 -9.44
CA ASN A 230 8.69 -3.33 -8.19
C ASN A 230 8.17 -4.57 -7.44
N ALA A 231 6.86 -4.77 -7.37
CA ALA A 231 6.26 -5.93 -6.72
C ALA A 231 6.59 -7.25 -7.45
N GLU A 232 6.52 -7.28 -8.78
CA GLU A 232 6.86 -8.46 -9.60
C GLU A 232 8.34 -8.83 -9.50
N GLU A 233 9.20 -7.83 -9.51
CA GLU A 233 10.65 -7.99 -9.35
C GLU A 233 11.03 -8.49 -7.95
N ALA A 234 10.27 -8.12 -6.93
CA ALA A 234 10.49 -8.51 -5.54
C ALA A 234 9.89 -9.88 -5.22
N VAL A 235 8.63 -10.10 -5.56
CA VAL A 235 7.83 -11.27 -5.17
C VAL A 235 7.49 -12.08 -6.41
N HIS A 236 8.30 -13.11 -6.67
CA HIS A 236 8.11 -13.96 -7.85
C HIS A 236 6.71 -14.59 -7.89
N GLY A 237 6.01 -14.41 -9.02
CA GLY A 237 4.70 -14.99 -9.28
C GLY A 237 3.51 -14.18 -8.76
N ILE A 238 3.72 -13.05 -8.07
CA ILE A 238 2.63 -12.16 -7.63
C ILE A 238 1.85 -11.66 -8.84
N GLN A 239 0.53 -11.63 -8.75
CA GLN A 239 -0.30 -11.02 -9.78
C GLN A 239 -0.47 -9.53 -9.48
N THR A 240 -0.41 -8.70 -10.52
CA THR A 240 -0.53 -7.25 -10.37
C THR A 240 -1.68 -6.68 -11.19
N PHE A 241 -2.25 -5.57 -10.70
CA PHE A 241 -3.23 -4.78 -11.44
C PHE A 241 -2.90 -3.29 -11.35
N THR A 242 -2.65 -2.68 -12.50
CA THR A 242 -2.14 -1.30 -12.54
C THR A 242 -3.27 -0.27 -12.49
N PHE A 243 -3.01 0.86 -11.84
CA PHE A 243 -3.76 2.11 -11.98
C PHE A 243 -2.84 3.18 -12.58
N PRO A 244 -3.02 3.54 -13.86
CA PRO A 244 -2.27 4.62 -14.47
C PRO A 244 -2.57 5.94 -13.76
N LYS A 245 -1.55 6.57 -13.16
CA LYS A 245 -1.64 7.87 -12.48
C LYS A 245 -1.54 9.03 -13.47
N ALA A 246 -2.28 8.93 -14.57
CA ALA A 246 -2.27 9.87 -15.67
C ALA A 246 -3.22 11.06 -15.43
N ALA A 247 -3.04 12.12 -16.22
CA ALA A 247 -3.96 13.26 -16.31
C ALA A 247 -4.43 13.40 -17.78
N PRO A 248 -5.74 13.31 -18.07
CA PRO A 248 -6.84 13.04 -17.14
C PRO A 248 -6.78 11.63 -16.54
N PRO A 249 -7.37 11.41 -15.34
CA PRO A 249 -7.40 10.07 -14.75
C PRO A 249 -8.27 9.13 -15.61
N PRO A 250 -7.96 7.82 -15.62
CA PRO A 250 -8.80 6.84 -16.30
C PRO A 250 -10.19 6.74 -15.64
N ASP A 251 -11.14 6.09 -16.31
CA ASP A 251 -12.46 5.81 -15.74
C ASP A 251 -12.31 4.98 -14.45
N VAL A 252 -12.50 5.67 -13.32
CA VAL A 252 -12.39 5.10 -11.97
C VAL A 252 -13.40 3.97 -11.75
N SER A 253 -14.59 4.03 -12.33
CA SER A 253 -15.61 3.01 -12.18
C SER A 253 -15.25 1.75 -12.95
N ALA A 254 -14.79 1.90 -14.20
CA ALA A 254 -14.29 0.77 -14.99
C ALA A 254 -13.05 0.15 -14.36
N TRP A 255 -12.09 0.96 -13.91
CA TRP A 255 -10.90 0.47 -13.24
C TRP A 255 -11.23 -0.29 -11.96
N ARG A 256 -12.17 0.21 -11.14
CA ARG A 256 -12.56 -0.47 -9.89
C ARG A 256 -13.20 -1.84 -10.13
N ARG A 257 -13.99 -1.99 -11.22
CA ARG A 257 -14.49 -3.31 -11.63
C ARG A 257 -13.34 -4.24 -12.00
N GLY A 258 -12.42 -3.77 -12.84
CA GLY A 258 -11.23 -4.54 -13.23
C GLY A 258 -10.33 -4.90 -12.04
N LEU A 259 -10.19 -4.02 -11.05
CA LEU A 259 -9.44 -4.30 -9.81
C LEU A 259 -10.08 -5.47 -9.05
N ALA A 260 -11.40 -5.45 -8.91
CA ALA A 260 -12.14 -6.49 -8.21
C ALA A 260 -12.07 -7.84 -8.96
N GLU A 261 -12.22 -7.82 -10.29
CA GLU A 261 -12.06 -9.00 -11.16
C GLU A 261 -10.65 -9.59 -11.07
N ALA A 262 -9.61 -8.74 -11.12
CA ALA A 262 -8.23 -9.16 -11.02
C ALA A 262 -7.90 -9.74 -9.62
N ALA A 263 -8.45 -9.16 -8.56
CA ALA A 263 -8.30 -9.70 -7.21
C ALA A 263 -8.97 -11.08 -7.06
N VAL A 264 -10.14 -11.29 -7.68
CA VAL A 264 -10.79 -12.62 -7.72
C VAL A 264 -9.95 -13.61 -8.54
N ALA A 265 -9.41 -13.21 -9.69
CA ALA A 265 -8.54 -14.07 -10.48
C ALA A 265 -7.27 -14.50 -9.71
N ALA A 266 -6.78 -13.65 -8.81
CA ALA A 266 -5.64 -13.97 -7.94
C ALA A 266 -5.94 -15.04 -6.88
N LEU A 267 -7.21 -15.42 -6.67
CA LEU A 267 -7.55 -16.53 -5.79
C LEU A 267 -6.98 -17.87 -6.27
N SER A 268 -6.74 -18.00 -7.58
CA SER A 268 -6.14 -19.18 -8.19
C SER A 268 -4.60 -19.10 -8.23
N ASN A 269 -3.98 -18.03 -7.72
CA ASN A 269 -2.54 -17.85 -7.78
C ASN A 269 -1.81 -18.67 -6.71
N LEU A 270 -1.29 -19.84 -7.11
CA LEU A 270 -0.49 -20.72 -6.25
C LEU A 270 1.03 -20.53 -6.44
N ARG A 271 1.46 -19.61 -7.31
CA ARG A 271 2.86 -19.46 -7.74
C ARG A 271 3.75 -18.73 -6.73
N THR A 272 3.17 -17.98 -5.79
CA THR A 272 3.93 -17.21 -4.79
C THR A 272 4.19 -18.07 -3.57
N SER A 273 5.26 -17.85 -2.82
CA SER A 273 5.50 -18.50 -1.51
C SER A 273 5.44 -17.45 -0.40
N PRO A 274 5.38 -17.84 0.89
CA PRO A 274 5.68 -16.89 1.96
C PRO A 274 7.02 -16.22 1.65
N PHE A 275 7.04 -14.88 1.65
CA PHE A 275 8.18 -14.12 1.13
C PHE A 275 9.32 -14.08 2.14
N GLN A 276 10.34 -14.91 1.94
CA GLN A 276 11.53 -14.96 2.79
C GLN A 276 12.78 -14.76 1.92
N PRO A 277 13.25 -13.50 1.75
CA PRO A 277 14.47 -13.26 0.99
C PRO A 277 15.68 -13.84 1.75
N PRO A 278 16.68 -14.38 1.04
CA PRO A 278 17.84 -15.00 1.69
C PRO A 278 18.65 -13.97 2.49
N GLY A 279 19.04 -14.35 3.70
CA GLY A 279 19.97 -13.59 4.53
C GLY A 279 21.45 -13.86 4.18
N PRO A 280 22.38 -13.03 4.69
CA PRO A 280 22.15 -11.81 5.45
C PRO A 280 21.65 -10.65 4.56
N VAL A 281 20.90 -9.72 5.16
CA VAL A 281 20.43 -8.50 4.49
C VAL A 281 21.29 -7.30 4.87
N HIS A 282 21.82 -6.63 3.85
CA HIS A 282 22.64 -5.44 3.97
C HIS A 282 21.90 -4.26 3.36
N ALA A 283 21.53 -3.27 4.17
CA ALA A 283 20.81 -2.10 3.70
C ALA A 283 21.68 -0.84 3.73
N ALA A 284 21.66 -0.06 2.66
CA ALA A 284 22.22 1.28 2.59
C ALA A 284 21.10 2.31 2.42
N VAL A 285 20.92 3.17 3.41
CA VAL A 285 19.85 4.18 3.44
C VAL A 285 20.42 5.56 3.12
N THR A 286 19.83 6.23 2.14
CA THR A 286 20.16 7.61 1.77
C THR A 286 19.00 8.53 2.13
N LEU A 287 19.25 9.60 2.91
CA LEU A 287 18.23 10.59 3.26
C LEU A 287 18.24 11.79 2.30
N ARG A 288 17.06 12.31 1.96
CA ARG A 288 16.90 13.52 1.13
C ARG A 288 17.40 14.77 1.83
N ASP A 289 17.35 14.80 3.16
CA ASP A 289 17.85 15.89 4.01
C ASP A 289 19.40 16.00 4.01
N GLY A 290 20.07 15.10 3.31
CA GLY A 290 21.51 15.12 3.10
C GLY A 290 22.36 14.40 4.16
N PRO A 291 23.69 14.33 3.95
CA PRO A 291 24.60 13.51 4.76
C PRO A 291 24.62 13.87 6.25
N ASN A 292 24.47 15.16 6.59
CA ASN A 292 24.46 15.61 7.98
C ASN A 292 23.24 15.10 8.76
N ALA A 293 22.07 15.06 8.11
CA ALA A 293 20.86 14.49 8.71
C ALA A 293 21.00 12.98 8.87
N ALA A 294 21.55 12.30 7.86
CA ALA A 294 21.82 10.87 7.90
C ALA A 294 22.79 10.50 9.04
N ARG A 295 23.90 11.24 9.21
CA ARG A 295 24.85 11.05 10.32
C ARG A 295 24.17 11.20 11.69
N LYS A 296 23.36 12.24 11.88
CA LYS A 296 22.62 12.45 13.14
C LYS A 296 21.63 11.32 13.43
N ALA A 297 20.95 10.81 12.40
CA ALA A 297 20.01 9.71 12.53
C ALA A 297 20.72 8.39 12.86
N ALA A 298 21.87 8.12 12.24
CA ALA A 298 22.70 6.95 12.52
C ALA A 298 23.23 6.96 13.96
N LEU A 299 23.82 8.08 14.40
CA LEU A 299 24.36 8.26 15.75
C LEU A 299 23.31 8.02 16.84
N ARG A 300 22.06 8.44 16.62
CA ARG A 300 20.95 8.24 17.57
C ARG A 300 20.75 6.77 17.95
N TRP A 301 21.02 5.86 17.02
CA TRP A 301 20.75 4.43 17.15
C TRP A 301 22.02 3.57 17.13
N GLY A 302 23.21 4.19 17.10
CA GLY A 302 24.48 3.48 16.98
C GLY A 302 24.65 2.74 15.65
N PHE A 303 23.97 3.17 14.59
CA PHE A 303 24.12 2.58 13.26
C PHE A 303 25.40 3.06 12.58
N HIS A 304 25.99 2.21 11.75
CA HIS A 304 27.17 2.57 10.97
C HIS A 304 26.80 3.65 9.93
N PHE A 305 27.70 4.60 9.72
CA PHE A 305 27.53 5.68 8.76
C PHE A 305 28.79 5.83 7.91
N GLU A 306 28.63 5.82 6.59
CA GLU A 306 29.73 5.91 5.64
C GLU A 306 29.24 6.50 4.32
N GLY A 307 30.05 7.35 3.68
CA GLY A 307 29.76 7.88 2.34
C GLY A 307 28.41 8.62 2.24
N GLY A 308 27.94 9.25 3.32
CA GLY A 308 26.64 9.92 3.36
C GLY A 308 25.43 9.00 3.56
N ARG A 309 25.66 7.70 3.80
CA ARG A 309 24.63 6.67 3.92
C ARG A 309 24.66 6.02 5.29
N ILE A 310 23.51 5.57 5.75
CA ILE A 310 23.36 4.75 6.97
C ILE A 310 23.40 3.30 6.54
N LEU A 311 24.30 2.51 7.13
CA LEU A 311 24.46 1.09 6.82
C LEU A 311 23.83 0.25 7.93
N LEU A 312 22.90 -0.61 7.53
CA LEU A 312 22.17 -1.52 8.40
C LEU A 312 22.52 -2.96 8.01
N ARG A 313 22.66 -3.82 9.02
CA ARG A 313 22.90 -5.25 8.83
C ARG A 313 21.93 -6.04 9.68
N ALA A 314 21.35 -7.08 9.10
CA ALA A 314 20.45 -7.98 9.79
C ALA A 314 20.55 -9.39 9.17
N GLN A 315 20.22 -10.42 9.94
CA GLN A 315 20.15 -11.78 9.39
C GLN A 315 18.90 -11.94 8.52
N GLU A 316 17.79 -11.37 8.99
CA GLU A 316 16.47 -11.51 8.38
C GLU A 316 15.86 -10.16 8.05
N MET A 317 15.01 -10.12 7.02
CA MET A 317 14.29 -8.91 6.61
C MET A 317 13.43 -8.32 7.75
N ASN A 318 12.91 -9.15 8.65
CA ASN A 318 12.12 -8.69 9.80
C ASN A 318 12.95 -7.88 10.81
N GLN A 319 14.21 -8.25 10.99
CA GLN A 319 15.13 -7.50 11.85
C GLN A 319 15.49 -6.15 11.19
N LEU A 320 15.73 -6.15 9.87
CA LEU A 320 15.94 -4.92 9.11
C LEU A 320 14.70 -4.01 9.20
N TYR A 321 13.50 -4.56 9.11
CA TYR A 321 12.27 -3.79 9.20
C TYR A 321 12.16 -3.05 10.55
N LEU A 322 12.48 -3.71 11.66
CA LEU A 322 12.52 -3.06 12.99
C LEU A 322 13.57 -1.95 13.08
N GLN A 323 14.77 -2.15 12.50
CA GLN A 323 15.80 -1.11 12.44
C GLN A 323 15.33 0.10 11.62
N LEU A 324 14.64 -0.14 10.51
CA LEU A 324 14.07 0.92 9.68
C LEU A 324 12.93 1.66 10.39
N ILE A 325 12.07 0.97 11.15
CA ILE A 325 11.04 1.61 11.98
C ILE A 325 11.68 2.56 13.00
N ARG A 326 12.73 2.11 13.69
CA ARG A 326 13.52 2.93 14.60
C ARG A 326 14.08 4.17 13.90
N LEU A 327 14.66 3.98 12.73
CA LEU A 327 15.24 5.06 11.94
C LEU A 327 14.19 6.09 11.48
N CYS A 328 13.03 5.63 11.02
CA CYS A 328 12.04 6.47 10.35
C CYS A 328 11.06 7.16 11.30
N TYR A 329 10.62 6.46 12.33
CA TYR A 329 9.45 6.88 13.11
C TYR A 329 9.72 7.08 14.59
N LEU A 330 10.82 6.55 15.11
CA LEU A 330 11.09 6.54 16.54
C LEU A 330 12.32 7.38 16.91
N THR A 331 12.35 7.73 18.18
CA THR A 331 13.57 8.11 18.91
C THR A 331 13.68 7.18 20.12
N PRO A 332 14.84 7.08 20.78
CA PRO A 332 14.98 6.28 21.99
C PRO A 332 13.96 6.64 23.08
N VAL A 333 13.52 7.90 23.14
CA VAL A 333 12.46 8.35 24.05
C VAL A 333 11.10 7.86 23.57
N ILE A 334 10.75 8.09 22.30
CA ILE A 334 9.46 7.66 21.73
C ILE A 334 9.29 6.14 21.80
N GLU A 335 10.35 5.36 21.57
CA GLU A 335 10.32 3.89 21.70
C GLU A 335 9.94 3.46 23.12
N LYS A 336 10.52 4.09 24.15
CA LYS A 336 10.21 3.78 25.55
C LYS A 336 8.78 4.15 25.95
N ILE A 337 8.23 5.22 25.39
CA ILE A 337 6.86 5.67 25.68
C ILE A 337 5.83 5.16 24.68
N LEU A 338 6.22 4.27 23.76
CA LEU A 338 5.36 3.80 22.68
C LEU A 338 4.02 3.22 23.16
N PRO A 339 3.94 2.46 24.28
CA PRO A 339 2.66 1.98 24.81
C PRO A 339 1.64 3.09 25.10
N TRP A 340 2.10 4.30 25.42
CA TRP A 340 1.27 5.46 25.70
C TRP A 340 1.10 6.37 24.48
N ALA A 341 2.15 6.52 23.66
CA ALA A 341 2.12 7.36 22.47
C ALA A 341 1.23 6.77 21.37
N LEU A 342 1.18 5.44 21.24
CA LEU A 342 0.43 4.77 20.18
C LEU A 342 -1.10 4.95 20.31
N PRO A 343 -1.73 4.79 21.49
CA PRO A 343 -3.14 5.16 21.69
C PRO A 343 -3.45 6.62 21.32
N ALA A 344 -2.59 7.56 21.71
CA ALA A 344 -2.76 8.98 21.39
C ALA A 344 -2.68 9.23 19.86
N TYR A 345 -1.73 8.58 19.19
CA TYR A 345 -1.61 8.65 17.73
C TYR A 345 -2.83 8.06 17.01
N ASN A 346 -3.35 6.94 17.50
CA ASN A 346 -4.57 6.32 16.99
C ASN A 346 -5.80 7.21 17.22
N LEU A 347 -5.90 7.90 18.36
CA LEU A 347 -6.97 8.87 18.62
C LEU A 347 -6.91 10.04 17.63
N TRP A 348 -5.72 10.57 17.36
CA TRP A 348 -5.51 11.62 16.36
C TRP A 348 -5.95 11.18 14.96
N GLY A 349 -5.54 9.97 14.53
CA GLY A 349 -6.00 9.38 13.29
C GLY A 349 -7.53 9.24 13.22
N ARG A 350 -8.15 8.75 14.29
CA ARG A 350 -9.62 8.60 14.39
C ARG A 350 -10.34 9.94 14.21
N LEU A 351 -9.87 11.00 14.86
CA LEU A 351 -10.43 12.35 14.71
C LEU A 351 -10.31 12.84 13.26
N GLY A 352 -9.16 12.60 12.61
CA GLY A 352 -8.97 12.93 11.19
C GLY A 352 -9.89 12.15 10.26
N CYS A 353 -10.11 10.85 10.50
CA CYS A 353 -11.03 10.02 9.73
C CYS A 353 -12.49 10.53 9.84
N LEU A 354 -12.92 10.90 11.06
CA LEU A 354 -14.24 11.50 11.28
C LEU A 354 -14.41 12.82 10.53
N TRP A 355 -13.35 13.63 10.48
CA TRP A 355 -13.33 14.85 9.68
C TRP A 355 -13.39 14.55 8.18
N ALA A 356 -12.58 13.60 7.68
CA ALA A 356 -12.54 13.21 6.28
C ALA A 356 -13.91 12.77 5.77
N ARG A 357 -14.60 11.90 6.53
CA ARG A 357 -15.96 11.44 6.22
C ARG A 357 -16.95 12.61 6.06
N ARG A 358 -16.90 13.60 6.97
CA ARG A 358 -17.79 14.78 6.90
C ARG A 358 -17.49 15.65 5.69
N VAL A 359 -16.22 15.76 5.29
CA VAL A 359 -15.82 16.54 4.12
C VAL A 359 -16.22 15.83 2.83
N SER A 360 -15.93 14.53 2.71
CA SER A 360 -16.19 13.75 1.48
C SER A 360 -17.68 13.64 1.16
N THR A 361 -18.53 13.57 2.19
CA THR A 361 -20.00 13.52 2.02
C THR A 361 -20.61 14.86 1.61
N ARG A 362 -20.05 15.99 2.08
CA ARG A 362 -20.52 17.32 1.70
C ARG A 362 -20.18 17.70 0.26
N SER A 363 -19.08 17.18 -0.26
CA SER A 363 -18.64 17.45 -1.63
C SER A 363 -19.55 16.81 -2.70
N GLU A 364 -20.48 15.92 -2.34
CA GLU A 364 -21.48 15.33 -3.24
C GLU A 364 -22.86 16.00 -3.17
N ALA A 365 -23.10 16.90 -2.21
CA ALA A 365 -24.35 17.65 -2.19
C ALA A 365 -24.38 18.57 -3.43
N PRO A 366 -25.47 18.58 -4.22
CA PRO A 366 -25.59 19.54 -5.33
C PRO A 366 -25.39 20.96 -4.78
N PRO A 367 -24.75 21.87 -5.53
CA PRO A 367 -24.65 23.25 -5.12
C PRO A 367 -26.07 23.76 -4.82
N ARG A 368 -26.25 24.33 -3.63
CA ARG A 368 -27.52 24.92 -3.20
C ARG A 368 -27.91 26.11 -4.04
#